data_AF-A0A7Z9P2A0-F1
#
_entry.id   AF-A0A7Z9P2A0-F1
#
_cell.length_a   1.000
_cell.length_b   1.000
_cell.length_c   1.000
_cell.angle_alpha   90.00
_cell.angle_beta   90.00
_cell.angle_gamma   90.00
#
_symmetry.space_group_name_H-M   'P 1'
#
loop_
_entity.id
_entity.type
_entity.pdbx_description
1 polymer ?
#
loop_
_entity_poly.entity_id
_entity_poly.type
_entity_poly.pdbx_seq_one_letter_code
_entity_poly.pdbx_strand_id
1 'polypeptide(L)'
;MLSLTCGMALLTASRQTMLAILITSFPIIWVLSKRPMVTMFGVVLAAIGVGWIMSIGADIAPLERLGSLETGRPQLWWRYITEVFSRRPLTGLLGIGGESYFRSNIIGQHPHSAWMNMMYHSGLLLFIPMFSMVIYSVYSGFNVWRNRKYIVGDSLLYSIVFLLLLAMYVQGTFNQVVYWPTYSWSFLHVVLASFLITVWHDIRDGNLNYVLRSDEEIWELEEEEEALEEFTDYGETN
;
A
#
# COMPACT_ATOMS: atom_id res chain seq x y z
N MET A 1 17.74 6.09 2.18
CA MET A 1 16.79 5.06 2.65
C MET A 1 16.02 4.41 1.51
N LEU A 2 15.32 5.14 0.65
CA LEU A 2 14.58 4.54 -0.49
C LEU A 2 15.47 3.67 -1.39
N SER A 3 16.68 4.13 -1.74
CA SER A 3 17.66 3.36 -2.52
C SER A 3 18.07 2.05 -1.84
N LEU A 4 18.25 2.07 -0.51
CA LEU A 4 18.50 0.87 0.30
C LEU A 4 17.32 -0.11 0.24
N THR A 5 16.11 0.39 0.44
CA THR A 5 14.89 -0.43 0.38
C THR A 5 14.69 -1.05 -1.01
N CYS A 6 14.87 -0.28 -2.09
CA CYS A 6 14.81 -0.77 -3.46
C CYS A 6 15.89 -1.82 -3.74
N GLY A 7 17.15 -1.56 -3.36
CA GLY A 7 18.22 -2.53 -3.56
C GLY A 7 17.98 -3.84 -2.80
N MET A 8 17.53 -3.78 -1.55
CA MET A 8 17.17 -4.98 -0.78
C MET A 8 15.97 -5.72 -1.37
N ALA A 9 14.96 -5.01 -1.87
CA ALA A 9 13.82 -5.61 -2.56
C ALA A 9 14.22 -6.32 -3.87
N LEU A 10 15.20 -5.76 -4.60
CA LEU A 10 15.77 -6.36 -5.80
C LEU A 10 16.62 -7.60 -5.47
N LEU A 11 17.48 -7.53 -4.44
CA LEU A 11 18.30 -8.67 -4.00
C LEU A 11 17.45 -9.85 -3.50
N THR A 12 16.28 -9.57 -2.92
CA THR A 12 15.31 -10.61 -2.52
C THR A 12 14.44 -11.11 -3.68
N ALA A 13 14.60 -10.52 -4.88
CA ALA A 13 13.80 -10.76 -6.07
C ALA A 13 12.27 -10.70 -5.81
N SER A 14 11.86 -9.81 -4.90
CA SER A 14 10.48 -9.73 -4.45
C SER A 14 9.66 -8.76 -5.32
N ARG A 15 9.00 -9.30 -6.35
CA ARG A 15 8.06 -8.57 -7.21
C ARG A 15 6.99 -7.81 -6.42
N GLN A 16 6.48 -8.43 -5.36
CA GLN A 16 5.42 -7.85 -4.53
C GLN A 16 5.92 -6.67 -3.70
N THR A 17 7.13 -6.76 -3.16
CA THR A 17 7.75 -5.65 -2.43
C THR A 17 8.05 -4.49 -3.38
N MET A 18 8.55 -4.77 -4.59
CA MET A 18 8.78 -3.74 -5.62
C MET A 18 7.48 -3.03 -6.02
N LEU A 19 6.38 -3.78 -6.21
CA LEU A 19 5.07 -3.20 -6.50
C LEU A 19 4.59 -2.28 -5.35
N ALA A 20 4.73 -2.72 -4.10
CA ALA A 20 4.36 -1.90 -2.95
C ALA A 20 5.19 -0.61 -2.86
N ILE A 21 6.51 -0.68 -3.12
CA ILE A 21 7.38 0.50 -3.18
C ILE A 21 6.90 1.45 -4.28
N LEU A 22 6.54 0.95 -5.46
CA LEU A 22 6.07 1.79 -6.57
C LEU A 22 4.75 2.49 -6.23
N ILE A 23 3.77 1.76 -5.69
CA ILE A 23 2.46 2.35 -5.32
C ILE A 23 2.64 3.43 -4.24
N THR A 24 3.48 3.17 -3.23
CA THR A 24 3.71 4.10 -2.12
C THR A 24 4.56 5.31 -2.49
N SER A 25 5.54 5.14 -3.38
CA SER A 25 6.39 6.23 -3.85
C SER A 25 5.76 7.05 -4.97
N PHE A 26 4.67 6.59 -5.60
CA PHE A 26 4.02 7.26 -6.72
C PHE A 26 3.72 8.76 -6.47
N PRO A 27 3.15 9.19 -5.32
CA PRO A 27 2.88 10.61 -5.07
C PRO A 27 4.15 11.46 -5.01
N ILE A 28 5.21 10.89 -4.42
CA ILE A 28 6.50 11.55 -4.28
C ILE A 28 7.13 11.72 -5.66
N ILE A 29 7.15 10.64 -6.46
CA ILE A 29 7.66 10.67 -7.83
C ILE A 29 6.85 11.67 -8.67
N TRP A 30 5.53 11.68 -8.52
CA TRP A 30 4.65 12.62 -9.21
C TRP A 30 5.00 14.08 -8.88
N VAL A 31 5.11 14.43 -7.59
CA VAL A 31 5.48 15.79 -7.18
C VAL A 31 6.90 16.16 -7.64
N LEU A 32 7.86 15.25 -7.47
CA LEU A 32 9.24 15.50 -7.88
C LEU A 32 9.38 15.66 -9.40
N SER A 33 8.59 14.93 -10.20
CA SER A 33 8.63 15.00 -11.66
C SER A 33 8.35 16.39 -12.22
N LYS A 34 7.62 17.24 -11.46
CA LYS A 34 7.43 18.66 -11.78
C LYS A 34 8.67 19.53 -11.55
N ARG A 35 9.68 19.03 -10.83
CA ARG A 35 10.96 19.69 -10.52
C ARG A 35 12.12 18.94 -11.19
N PRO A 36 12.44 19.23 -12.46
CA PRO A 36 13.32 18.39 -13.28
C PRO A 36 14.74 18.26 -12.72
N MET A 37 15.31 19.35 -12.18
CA MET A 37 16.65 19.33 -11.57
C MET A 37 16.72 18.41 -10.34
N VAL A 38 15.70 18.47 -9.47
CA VAL A 38 15.62 17.63 -8.28
C VAL A 38 15.42 16.17 -8.67
N THR A 39 14.59 15.90 -9.68
CA THR A 39 14.37 14.55 -10.20
C THR A 39 15.64 13.94 -10.78
N MET A 40 16.38 14.67 -11.62
CA MET A 40 17.65 14.17 -12.16
C MET A 40 18.63 13.80 -11.06
N PHE A 41 18.84 14.69 -10.09
CA PHE A 41 19.75 14.43 -8.98
C PHE A 41 19.28 13.24 -8.13
N GLY A 42 17.97 13.15 -7.85
CA GLY A 42 17.37 12.04 -7.12
C GLY A 42 17.54 10.70 -7.84
N VAL A 43 17.34 10.66 -9.16
CA VAL A 43 17.53 9.46 -10.00
C VAL A 43 18.99 9.02 -9.98
N VAL A 44 19.95 9.95 -10.12
CA VAL A 44 21.38 9.64 -10.08
C VAL A 44 21.76 9.04 -8.72
N LEU A 45 21.35 9.66 -7.61
CA LEU A 45 21.61 9.13 -6.27
C LEU A 45 20.95 7.77 -6.04
N ALA A 46 19.72 7.58 -6.53
CA ALA A 46 19.03 6.30 -6.44
C ALA A 46 19.75 5.21 -7.24
N ALA A 47 20.21 5.52 -8.46
CA ALA A 47 20.96 4.61 -9.32
C ALA A 47 22.30 4.21 -8.68
N ILE A 48 23.05 5.16 -8.11
CA ILE A 48 24.30 4.88 -7.38
C ILE A 48 24.02 3.97 -6.18
N GLY A 49 23.01 4.31 -5.37
CA GLY A 49 22.67 3.53 -4.19
C GLY A 49 22.21 2.10 -4.52
N VAL A 50 21.33 1.95 -5.50
CA VAL A 50 20.86 0.63 -5.97
C VAL A 50 22.02 -0.15 -6.59
N GLY A 51 22.85 0.48 -7.44
CA GLY A 51 24.01 -0.14 -8.06
C GLY A 51 25.02 -0.65 -7.03
N TRP A 52 25.29 0.13 -5.98
CA TRP A 52 26.17 -0.28 -4.88
C TRP A 52 25.63 -1.52 -4.15
N ILE A 53 24.34 -1.56 -3.82
CA ILE A 53 23.74 -2.73 -3.15
C ILE A 53 23.77 -3.97 -4.04
N MET A 54 23.46 -3.79 -5.33
CA MET A 54 23.53 -4.88 -6.31
C MET A 54 24.95 -5.41 -6.44
N SER A 55 25.98 -4.53 -6.41
CA SER A 55 27.38 -4.98 -6.47
C SER A 55 27.80 -5.87 -5.30
N ILE A 56 27.10 -5.79 -4.15
CA ILE A 56 27.41 -6.58 -2.95
C ILE A 56 26.74 -7.96 -2.99
N GLY A 57 25.58 -8.09 -3.65
CA GLY A 57 24.73 -9.27 -3.52
C GLY A 57 24.16 -9.86 -4.81
N ALA A 58 24.45 -9.29 -5.98
CA ALA A 58 23.85 -9.72 -7.26
C ALA A 58 24.19 -11.17 -7.60
N ASP A 59 25.40 -11.64 -7.28
CA ASP A 59 25.85 -13.01 -7.58
C ASP A 59 25.09 -14.09 -6.80
N ILE A 60 24.43 -13.70 -5.70
CA ILE A 60 23.68 -14.60 -4.82
C ILE A 60 22.16 -14.41 -5.03
N ALA A 61 21.75 -13.28 -5.60
CA ALA A 61 20.36 -12.92 -5.77
C ALA A 61 19.72 -13.70 -6.94
N PRO A 62 18.54 -14.32 -6.76
CA PRO A 62 17.85 -15.05 -7.82
C PRO A 62 17.09 -14.10 -8.76
N LEU A 63 17.82 -13.21 -9.45
CA LEU A 63 17.27 -12.12 -10.26
C LEU A 63 16.40 -12.61 -11.43
N GLU A 64 16.62 -13.83 -11.91
CA GLU A 64 15.77 -14.48 -12.92
C GLU A 64 14.28 -14.50 -12.53
N ARG A 65 13.98 -14.53 -11.22
CA ARG A 65 12.60 -14.50 -10.70
C ARG A 65 11.88 -13.17 -10.94
N LEU A 66 12.62 -12.09 -11.20
CA LEU A 66 12.04 -10.80 -11.60
C LEU A 66 11.63 -10.79 -13.07
N GLY A 67 12.33 -11.55 -13.93
CA GLY A 67 12.04 -11.63 -15.37
C GLY A 67 10.89 -12.56 -15.74
N SER A 68 10.44 -13.43 -14.82
CA SER A 68 9.32 -14.34 -15.06
C SER A 68 8.06 -13.92 -14.29
N LEU A 69 6.92 -13.91 -14.98
CA LEU A 69 5.60 -13.74 -14.36
C LEU A 69 5.07 -15.04 -13.76
N GLU A 70 5.72 -16.17 -14.00
CA GLU A 70 5.26 -17.48 -13.54
C GLU A 70 5.19 -17.54 -12.01
N THR A 71 4.03 -17.94 -11.49
CA THR A 71 3.81 -18.18 -10.07
C THR A 71 2.79 -19.30 -9.93
N GLY A 72 2.99 -20.20 -8.96
CA GLY A 72 1.99 -21.23 -8.61
C GLY A 72 0.83 -20.72 -7.74
N ARG A 73 0.74 -19.40 -7.47
CA ARG A 73 -0.24 -18.85 -6.52
C ARG A 73 -1.67 -18.89 -7.03
N PRO A 74 -2.00 -18.49 -8.28
CA PRO A 74 -3.37 -18.58 -8.78
C PRO A 74 -3.90 -20.01 -8.82
N GLN A 75 -3.06 -20.98 -9.21
CA GLN A 75 -3.42 -22.40 -9.22
C GLN A 75 -3.70 -22.90 -7.80
N LEU A 76 -2.86 -22.50 -6.84
CA LEU A 76 -3.07 -22.81 -5.43
C LEU A 76 -4.37 -22.21 -4.90
N TRP A 77 -4.65 -20.94 -5.21
CA TRP A 77 -5.88 -20.25 -4.84
C TRP A 77 -7.11 -20.92 -5.42
N TRP A 78 -7.03 -21.34 -6.69
CA TRP A 78 -8.11 -22.08 -7.33
C TRP A 78 -8.42 -23.38 -6.60
N ARG A 79 -7.39 -24.15 -6.24
CA ARG A 79 -7.56 -25.37 -5.44
C ARG A 79 -8.17 -25.09 -4.06
N TYR A 80 -7.78 -24.00 -3.41
CA TYR A 80 -8.42 -23.60 -2.14
C TYR A 80 -9.91 -23.31 -2.32
N ILE A 81 -10.30 -22.60 -3.37
CA ILE A 81 -11.70 -22.30 -3.68
C ILE A 81 -12.49 -23.59 -3.94
N THR A 82 -11.98 -24.48 -4.79
CA THR A 82 -12.72 -25.66 -5.25
C THR A 82 -12.68 -26.83 -4.29
N GLU A 83 -11.56 -27.06 -3.58
CA GLU A 83 -11.35 -28.25 -2.73
C GLU A 83 -11.56 -27.97 -1.23
N VAL A 84 -11.33 -26.74 -0.76
CA VAL A 84 -11.38 -26.40 0.67
C VAL A 84 -12.61 -25.56 1.00
N PHE A 85 -12.80 -24.41 0.35
CA PHE A 85 -13.90 -23.49 0.70
C PHE A 85 -15.27 -24.05 0.31
N SER A 86 -15.35 -24.84 -0.76
CA SER A 86 -16.57 -25.55 -1.15
C SER A 86 -17.11 -26.48 -0.06
N ARG A 87 -16.24 -27.06 0.78
CA ARG A 87 -16.62 -27.99 1.86
C ARG A 87 -17.06 -27.29 3.13
N ARG A 88 -16.55 -26.08 3.38
CA ARG A 88 -16.75 -25.33 4.64
C ARG A 88 -16.80 -23.82 4.40
N PRO A 89 -17.77 -23.32 3.61
CA PRO A 89 -17.75 -21.94 3.15
C PRO A 89 -18.04 -20.93 4.27
N LEU A 90 -18.92 -21.28 5.22
CA LEU A 90 -19.39 -20.32 6.22
C LEU A 90 -18.43 -20.14 7.39
N THR A 91 -17.91 -21.23 7.94
CA THR A 91 -17.18 -21.22 9.22
C THR A 91 -15.69 -21.48 9.07
N GLY A 92 -15.20 -21.88 7.90
CA GLY A 92 -13.79 -22.25 7.72
C GLY A 92 -13.40 -23.35 8.71
N LEU A 93 -12.34 -23.15 9.49
CA LEU A 93 -11.88 -24.08 10.53
C LEU A 93 -12.66 -24.00 11.85
N LEU A 94 -13.55 -23.03 12.04
CA LEU A 94 -14.30 -22.90 13.29
C LEU A 94 -15.15 -24.17 13.53
N GLY A 95 -14.86 -24.87 14.62
CA GLY A 95 -15.52 -26.12 15.00
C GLY A 95 -14.96 -27.39 14.35
N ILE A 96 -13.87 -27.31 13.58
CA ILE A 96 -13.23 -28.47 12.93
C ILE A 96 -11.96 -28.87 13.70
N GLY A 97 -11.96 -30.11 14.22
CA GLY A 97 -10.78 -30.70 14.86
C GLY A 97 -9.83 -31.39 13.88
N GLY A 98 -8.55 -31.47 14.23
CA GLY A 98 -7.53 -32.24 13.46
C GLY A 98 -6.95 -31.56 12.22
N GLU A 99 -7.38 -30.32 11.93
CA GLU A 99 -6.84 -29.51 10.83
C GLU A 99 -5.70 -28.61 11.28
N SER A 100 -4.70 -28.38 10.41
CA SER A 100 -3.60 -27.48 10.72
C SER A 100 -3.97 -26.02 10.42
N TYR A 101 -3.66 -25.13 11.36
CA TYR A 101 -3.84 -23.69 11.18
C TYR A 101 -2.96 -23.11 10.06
N PHE A 102 -1.81 -23.72 9.77
CA PHE A 102 -0.84 -23.19 8.82
C PHE A 102 -1.02 -23.72 7.40
N ARG A 103 -1.57 -24.94 7.25
CA ARG A 103 -1.75 -25.58 5.94
C ARG A 103 -2.99 -26.44 5.92
N SER A 104 -3.71 -26.42 4.81
CA SER A 104 -4.77 -27.39 4.55
C SER A 104 -4.19 -28.80 4.49
N ASN A 105 -4.79 -29.76 5.21
CA ASN A 105 -4.44 -31.18 5.07
C ASN A 105 -4.81 -31.75 3.69
N ILE A 106 -5.75 -31.09 2.98
CA ILE A 106 -6.20 -31.49 1.64
C ILE A 106 -5.18 -31.10 0.58
N ILE A 107 -4.69 -29.85 0.64
CA ILE A 107 -3.79 -29.29 -0.38
C ILE A 107 -2.31 -29.45 0.02
N GLY A 108 -2.02 -29.56 1.32
CA GLY A 108 -0.68 -29.69 1.86
C GLY A 108 0.15 -28.39 1.86
N GLN A 109 -0.40 -27.28 1.36
CA GLN A 109 0.29 -25.99 1.20
C GLN A 109 -0.54 -24.82 1.73
N HIS A 110 0.11 -23.77 2.24
CA HIS A 110 -0.53 -22.52 2.67
C HIS A 110 -0.83 -21.57 1.50
N PRO A 111 -1.94 -20.79 1.54
CA PRO A 111 -2.44 -20.07 0.37
C PRO A 111 -1.63 -18.82 -0.03
N HIS A 112 -0.62 -18.39 0.75
CA HIS A 112 0.19 -17.19 0.45
C HIS A 112 -0.62 -15.90 0.19
N SER A 113 -1.80 -15.78 0.79
CA SER A 113 -2.71 -14.64 0.66
C SER A 113 -3.41 -14.44 1.98
N ALA A 114 -3.42 -13.23 2.51
CA ALA A 114 -4.08 -12.95 3.78
C ALA A 114 -5.60 -13.18 3.69
N TRP A 115 -6.20 -12.80 2.56
CA TRP A 115 -7.64 -12.95 2.31
C TRP A 115 -8.05 -14.43 2.24
N MET A 116 -7.29 -15.24 1.51
CA MET A 116 -7.54 -16.69 1.46
C MET A 116 -7.27 -17.36 2.81
N ASN A 117 -6.30 -16.87 3.59
CA ASN A 117 -6.01 -17.38 4.93
C ASN A 117 -7.17 -17.07 5.89
N MET A 118 -7.72 -15.86 5.83
CA MET A 118 -8.90 -15.47 6.61
C MET A 118 -10.11 -16.33 6.25
N MET A 119 -10.40 -16.52 4.95
CA MET A 119 -11.43 -17.45 4.47
C MET A 119 -11.19 -18.89 4.96
N TYR A 120 -9.93 -19.34 4.97
CA TYR A 120 -9.57 -20.67 5.45
C TYR A 120 -9.87 -20.86 6.94
N HIS A 121 -9.46 -19.90 7.78
CA HIS A 121 -9.65 -20.00 9.23
C HIS A 121 -11.08 -19.79 9.68
N SER A 122 -11.76 -18.83 9.08
CA SER A 122 -13.00 -18.28 9.63
C SER A 122 -14.20 -18.29 8.67
N GLY A 123 -13.98 -18.72 7.43
CA GLY A 123 -15.01 -18.74 6.39
C GLY A 123 -15.57 -17.35 6.10
N LEU A 124 -16.75 -17.35 5.48
CA LEU A 124 -17.49 -16.14 5.14
C LEU A 124 -17.93 -15.34 6.39
N LEU A 125 -18.09 -16.01 7.54
CA LEU A 125 -18.59 -15.39 8.77
C LEU A 125 -17.74 -14.20 9.22
N LEU A 126 -16.42 -14.34 9.24
CA LEU A 126 -15.52 -13.21 9.54
C LEU A 126 -14.97 -12.56 8.27
N PHE A 127 -14.90 -13.27 7.14
CA PHE A 127 -14.38 -12.67 5.93
C PHE A 127 -15.22 -11.49 5.45
N ILE A 128 -16.55 -11.62 5.41
CA ILE A 128 -17.45 -10.56 4.94
C ILE A 128 -17.34 -9.28 5.78
N PRO A 129 -17.51 -9.30 7.11
CA PRO A 129 -17.41 -8.08 7.90
C PRO A 129 -16.02 -7.43 7.80
N MET A 130 -14.95 -8.23 7.84
CA MET A 130 -13.58 -7.71 7.69
C MET A 130 -13.34 -7.08 6.31
N PHE A 131 -13.79 -7.74 5.25
CA PHE A 131 -13.65 -7.21 3.89
C PHE A 131 -14.51 -5.97 3.67
N SER A 132 -15.68 -5.88 4.30
CA SER A 132 -16.51 -4.66 4.27
C SER A 132 -15.79 -3.46 4.89
N MET A 133 -15.05 -3.67 5.99
CA MET A 133 -14.23 -2.63 6.62
C MET A 133 -13.06 -2.19 5.73
N VAL A 134 -12.47 -3.11 4.97
CA VAL A 134 -11.44 -2.79 3.97
C VAL A 134 -12.02 -1.93 2.84
N ILE A 135 -13.19 -2.28 2.31
CA ILE A 135 -13.85 -1.47 1.29
C ILE A 135 -14.18 -0.08 1.85
N TYR A 136 -14.70 -0.01 3.07
CA TYR A 136 -15.07 1.24 3.71
C TYR A 136 -13.86 2.13 4.03
N SER A 137 -12.73 1.57 4.47
CA SER A 137 -11.49 2.32 4.71
C SER A 137 -10.89 2.86 3.41
N VAL A 138 -10.91 2.08 2.32
CA VAL A 138 -10.48 2.54 1.00
C VAL A 138 -11.40 3.64 0.49
N TYR A 139 -12.72 3.48 0.63
CA TYR A 139 -13.69 4.52 0.26
C TYR A 139 -13.47 5.82 1.04
N SER A 140 -13.28 5.72 2.35
CA SER A 140 -13.00 6.87 3.22
C SER A 140 -11.69 7.54 2.81
N GLY A 141 -10.63 6.74 2.63
CA GLY A 141 -9.33 7.21 2.17
C GLY A 141 -9.36 7.89 0.81
N PHE A 142 -10.14 7.38 -0.13
CA PHE A 142 -10.33 8.00 -1.44
C PHE A 142 -11.02 9.36 -1.35
N ASN A 143 -12.04 9.49 -0.50
CA ASN A 143 -12.71 10.77 -0.30
C ASN A 143 -11.81 11.79 0.42
N VAL A 144 -11.04 11.37 1.42
CA VAL A 144 -10.01 12.22 2.06
C VAL A 144 -8.98 12.66 1.02
N TRP A 145 -8.47 11.72 0.22
CA TRP A 145 -7.52 12.03 -0.84
C TRP A 145 -8.08 13.01 -1.86
N ARG A 146 -9.36 12.89 -2.25
CA ARG A 146 -9.99 13.82 -3.18
C ARG A 146 -10.08 15.24 -2.60
N ASN A 147 -10.38 15.37 -1.31
CA ASN A 147 -10.53 16.66 -0.62
C ASN A 147 -9.24 17.19 0.01
N ARG A 148 -8.10 16.48 -0.11
CA ARG A 148 -6.82 16.75 0.57
C ARG A 148 -6.27 18.17 0.47
N LYS A 149 -6.65 18.94 -0.56
CA LYS A 149 -6.22 20.34 -0.72
C LYS A 149 -6.86 21.27 0.32
N TYR A 150 -8.08 20.92 0.75
CA TYR A 150 -8.87 21.71 1.67
C TYR A 150 -8.65 21.29 3.14
N ILE A 151 -8.00 20.14 3.36
CA ILE A 151 -7.75 19.60 4.69
C ILE A 151 -6.49 20.26 5.27
N VAL A 152 -6.52 20.57 6.57
CA VAL A 152 -5.34 21.08 7.29
C VAL A 152 -4.19 20.07 7.22
N GLY A 153 -2.99 20.58 6.91
CA GLY A 153 -1.76 19.79 6.80
C GLY A 153 -1.23 19.68 5.36
N ASP A 154 -0.24 18.81 5.17
CA ASP A 154 0.38 18.62 3.86
C ASP A 154 -0.46 17.67 2.98
N SER A 155 -0.94 18.18 1.84
CA SER A 155 -1.66 17.43 0.81
C SER A 155 -0.89 16.20 0.30
N LEU A 156 0.44 16.28 0.25
CA LEU A 156 1.29 15.15 -0.12
C LEU A 156 1.23 14.04 0.94
N LEU A 157 1.19 14.38 2.22
CA LEU A 157 1.10 13.41 3.31
C LEU A 157 -0.17 12.58 3.21
N TYR A 158 -1.33 13.21 2.97
CA TYR A 158 -2.60 12.49 2.76
C TYR A 158 -2.54 11.54 1.56
N SER A 159 -1.87 11.95 0.48
CA SER A 159 -1.66 11.10 -0.70
C SER A 159 -0.78 9.88 -0.39
N ILE A 160 0.30 10.07 0.37
CA ILE A 160 1.19 8.99 0.80
C ILE A 160 0.45 8.03 1.73
N VAL A 161 -0.27 8.54 2.74
CA VAL A 161 -1.01 7.72 3.71
C VAL A 161 -2.09 6.89 3.02
N PHE A 162 -2.86 7.47 2.10
CA PHE A 162 -3.88 6.74 1.35
C PHE A 162 -3.27 5.65 0.47
N LEU A 163 -2.23 5.96 -0.31
CA LEU A 163 -1.61 4.97 -1.20
C LEU A 163 -0.80 3.92 -0.44
N LEU A 164 -0.30 4.25 0.75
CA LEU A 164 0.26 3.27 1.68
C LEU A 164 -0.80 2.28 2.14
N LEU A 165 -1.96 2.75 2.56
CA LEU A 165 -3.06 1.87 2.93
C LEU A 165 -3.49 0.97 1.75
N LEU A 166 -3.61 1.53 0.55
CA LEU A 166 -3.93 0.78 -0.66
C LEU A 166 -2.86 -0.27 -1.00
N ALA A 167 -1.59 0.09 -0.92
CA ALA A 167 -0.47 -0.82 -1.15
C ALA A 167 -0.50 -2.00 -0.18
N MET A 168 -0.85 -1.77 1.10
CA MET A 168 -1.01 -2.83 2.09
C MET A 168 -2.14 -3.79 1.72
N TYR A 169 -3.29 -3.30 1.28
CA TYR A 169 -4.41 -4.14 0.83
C TYR A 169 -4.07 -4.97 -0.40
N VAL A 170 -3.43 -4.35 -1.40
CA VAL A 170 -2.99 -5.04 -2.62
C VAL A 170 -1.94 -6.10 -2.30
N GLN A 171 -0.96 -5.76 -1.46
CA GLN A 171 0.07 -6.70 -1.02
C GLN A 171 -0.53 -7.86 -0.22
N GLY A 172 -1.57 -7.61 0.58
CA GLY A 172 -2.34 -8.61 1.31
C GLY A 172 -2.91 -9.73 0.44
N THR A 173 -3.24 -9.42 -0.81
CA THR A 173 -3.72 -10.42 -1.78
C THR A 173 -2.67 -11.46 -2.11
N PHE A 174 -1.40 -11.08 -2.12
CA PHE A 174 -0.27 -11.92 -2.51
C PHE A 174 0.67 -12.27 -1.36
N ASN A 175 0.41 -11.78 -0.15
CA ASN A 175 1.24 -12.01 1.00
C ASN A 175 0.41 -11.96 2.29
N GLN A 176 0.58 -12.96 3.14
CA GLN A 176 -0.07 -13.03 4.45
C GLN A 176 0.56 -12.07 5.48
N VAL A 177 1.84 -11.72 5.34
CA VAL A 177 2.66 -10.99 6.33
C VAL A 177 2.09 -9.61 6.67
N VAL A 178 1.27 -9.00 5.82
CA VAL A 178 0.75 -7.66 6.12
C VAL A 178 -0.18 -7.66 7.35
N TYR A 179 -0.90 -8.76 7.60
CA TYR A 179 -1.96 -8.82 8.62
C TYR A 179 -1.70 -9.81 9.75
N TRP A 180 -0.48 -10.35 9.85
CA TRP A 180 -0.14 -11.15 11.01
C TRP A 180 0.02 -10.24 12.24
N PRO A 181 -0.65 -10.56 13.36
CA PRO A 181 -0.75 -9.68 14.53
C PRO A 181 0.59 -9.40 15.22
N THR A 182 1.59 -10.24 14.97
CA THR A 182 2.95 -10.08 15.50
C THR A 182 3.82 -9.12 14.69
N TYR A 183 3.33 -8.61 13.56
CA TYR A 183 4.09 -7.69 12.72
C TYR A 183 3.59 -6.26 12.85
N SER A 184 4.53 -5.32 12.89
CA SER A 184 4.25 -3.88 12.96
C SER A 184 3.38 -3.37 11.81
N TRP A 185 3.42 -4.04 10.66
CA TRP A 185 2.53 -3.74 9.53
C TRP A 185 1.06 -3.90 9.88
N SER A 186 0.69 -4.92 10.68
CA SER A 186 -0.71 -5.10 11.06
C SER A 186 -1.23 -3.92 11.90
N PHE A 187 -0.41 -3.45 12.86
CA PHE A 187 -0.69 -2.28 13.67
C PHE A 187 -0.79 -1.01 12.82
N LEU A 188 0.20 -0.77 11.95
CA LEU A 188 0.20 0.38 11.05
C LEU A 188 -1.07 0.43 10.18
N HIS A 189 -1.48 -0.70 9.61
CA HIS A 189 -2.73 -0.79 8.85
C HIS A 189 -3.94 -0.34 9.66
N VAL A 190 -4.09 -0.82 10.89
CA VAL A 190 -5.25 -0.48 11.74
C VAL A 190 -5.25 1.01 12.05
N VAL A 191 -4.08 1.58 12.36
CA VAL A 191 -3.93 3.02 12.62
C VAL A 191 -4.30 3.85 11.38
N LEU A 192 -3.76 3.51 10.21
CA LEU A 192 -4.03 4.25 8.97
C LEU A 192 -5.50 4.14 8.54
N ALA A 193 -6.09 2.95 8.64
CA ALA A 193 -7.49 2.74 8.32
C ALA A 193 -8.40 3.54 9.28
N SER A 194 -8.10 3.50 10.59
CA SER A 194 -8.86 4.25 11.59
C SER A 194 -8.74 5.75 11.34
N PHE A 195 -7.53 6.25 11.10
CA PHE A 195 -7.26 7.66 10.79
C PHE A 195 -8.05 8.15 9.57
N LEU A 196 -8.02 7.42 8.45
CA LEU A 196 -8.75 7.83 7.24
C LEU A 196 -10.26 7.76 7.42
N ILE A 197 -10.76 6.79 8.20
CA ILE A 197 -12.18 6.70 8.54
C ILE A 197 -12.60 7.88 9.41
N THR A 198 -11.83 8.23 10.44
CA THR A 198 -12.18 9.35 11.34
C THR A 198 -12.13 10.69 10.62
N VAL A 199 -11.10 10.94 9.80
CA VAL A 199 -11.02 12.18 9.02
C VAL A 199 -12.19 12.29 8.04
N TRP A 200 -12.54 11.20 7.36
CA TRP A 200 -13.70 11.21 6.46
C TRP A 200 -15.02 11.45 7.21
N HIS A 201 -15.17 10.82 8.38
CA HIS A 201 -16.33 11.01 9.23
C HIS A 201 -16.50 12.49 9.59
N ASP A 202 -15.45 13.16 10.03
CA ASP A 202 -15.49 14.57 10.42
C ASP A 202 -15.78 15.51 9.24
N ILE A 203 -15.20 15.23 8.06
CA ILE A 203 -15.49 15.96 6.82
C ILE A 203 -16.97 15.83 6.44
N ARG A 204 -17.51 14.61 6.49
CA ARG A 204 -18.90 14.33 6.11
C ARG A 204 -19.90 14.98 7.05
N ASP A 205 -19.58 15.02 8.34
CA ASP A 205 -20.47 15.53 9.38
C ASP A 205 -20.39 17.07 9.51
N GLY A 206 -19.59 17.73 8.66
CA GLY A 206 -19.51 19.18 8.61
C GLY A 206 -18.79 19.79 9.83
N ASN A 207 -17.98 19.00 10.54
CA ASN A 207 -17.13 19.49 11.63
C ASN A 207 -15.87 20.16 11.05
N LEU A 208 -16.09 21.15 10.18
CA LEU A 208 -15.08 21.73 9.29
C LEU A 208 -14.04 22.56 10.06
N ASN A 209 -14.42 23.11 11.22
CA ASN A 209 -13.59 24.04 11.99
C ASN A 209 -12.26 23.46 12.49
N TYR A 210 -12.11 22.13 12.51
CA TYR A 210 -10.88 21.46 12.92
C TYR A 210 -10.17 20.70 11.79
N VAL A 211 -10.84 20.54 10.64
CA VAL A 211 -10.40 19.63 9.58
C VAL A 211 -10.14 20.36 8.28
N LEU A 212 -10.97 21.36 7.94
CA LEU A 212 -10.75 22.21 6.79
C LEU A 212 -10.02 23.48 7.18
N ARG A 213 -9.22 23.99 6.25
CA ARG A 213 -8.64 25.33 6.36
C ARG A 213 -9.73 26.38 6.37
N SER A 214 -9.50 27.49 7.07
CA SER A 214 -10.36 28.66 6.95
C SER A 214 -10.25 29.25 5.54
N ASP A 215 -11.27 29.98 5.09
CA ASP A 215 -11.24 30.61 3.76
C ASP A 215 -10.02 31.53 3.61
N GLU A 216 -9.63 32.27 4.66
CA GLU A 216 -8.43 33.12 4.70
C GLU A 216 -7.12 32.32 4.46
N GLU A 217 -6.96 31.16 5.11
CA GLU A 217 -5.78 30.30 4.91
C GLU A 217 -5.70 29.66 3.52
N ILE A 218 -6.84 29.51 2.83
CA ILE A 218 -6.90 28.96 1.47
C ILE A 218 -6.37 29.99 0.47
N TRP A 219 -6.80 31.25 0.58
CA TRP A 219 -6.34 32.34 -0.30
C TRP A 219 -4.84 32.57 -0.19
N GLU A 220 -4.28 32.57 1.03
CA GLU A 220 -2.83 32.77 1.24
C GLU A 220 -1.98 31.67 0.57
N LEU A 221 -2.49 30.42 0.52
CA LEU A 221 -1.78 29.31 -0.11
C LEU A 221 -1.98 29.23 -1.62
N GLU A 222 -3.14 29.63 -2.14
CA GLU A 222 -3.30 29.80 -3.59
C GLU A 222 -2.37 30.90 -4.09
N GLU A 223 -2.23 32.02 -3.36
CA GLU A 223 -1.24 33.05 -3.67
C GLU A 223 0.21 32.54 -3.55
N GLU A 224 0.56 31.72 -2.55
CA GLU A 224 1.90 31.10 -2.48
C GLU A 224 2.14 30.06 -3.59
N GLU A 225 1.17 29.22 -3.95
CA GLU A 225 1.29 28.28 -5.08
C GLU A 225 1.44 29.03 -6.40
N GLU A 226 0.64 30.08 -6.64
CA GLU A 226 0.76 30.93 -7.83
C GLU A 226 2.09 31.70 -7.85
N ALA A 227 2.55 32.25 -6.73
CA ALA A 227 3.84 32.92 -6.64
C ALA A 227 5.03 31.97 -6.87
N LEU A 228 4.93 30.71 -6.43
CA LEU A 228 5.92 29.66 -6.71
C LEU A 228 5.91 29.21 -8.17
N GLU A 229 4.76 29.26 -8.85
CA GLU A 229 4.64 29.01 -10.29
C GLU A 229 5.15 30.22 -11.12
N GLU A 230 4.88 31.46 -10.69
CA GLU A 230 5.31 32.71 -11.34
C GLU A 230 6.84 32.94 -11.25
N PHE A 231 7.48 32.52 -10.14
CA PHE A 231 8.95 32.62 -9.99
C PHE A 231 9.75 31.65 -10.90
N THR A 232 9.07 30.79 -11.67
CA THR A 232 9.69 29.83 -12.60
C THR A 232 9.63 30.21 -14.07
N ASP A 233 9.39 31.47 -14.43
CA ASP A 233 9.68 31.95 -15.79
C ASP A 233 11.15 32.39 -15.94
N TYR A 234 12.05 31.42 -16.12
CA TYR A 234 13.43 31.69 -16.56
C TYR A 234 13.52 31.82 -18.10
N GLY A 235 12.45 32.28 -18.76
CA GLY A 235 12.40 32.56 -20.19
C GLY A 235 12.77 34.01 -20.57
N GLU A 236 12.78 34.94 -19.63
CA GLU A 236 13.02 36.37 -19.92
C GLU A 236 14.21 36.96 -19.16
N THR A 237 15.43 36.48 -19.45
CA THR A 237 16.62 37.33 -19.32
C THR A 237 17.63 37.01 -20.43
N ASN A 238 17.59 37.84 -21.48
CA ASN A 238 18.59 38.15 -22.53
C ASN A 238 19.29 37.01 -23.28
#